data_AF-A0A1F3YRC9-F1
#
_entry.id   AF-A0A1F3YRC9-F1
#
_cell.length_a   1.000
_cell.length_b   1.000
_cell.length_c   1.000
_cell.angle_alpha   90.00
_cell.angle_beta   90.00
_cell.angle_gamma   90.00
#
_symmetry.space_group_name_H-M   'P 1'
#
loop_
_entity.id
_entity.type
_entity.pdbx_description
1 polymer ?
#
loop_
_entity_poly.entity_id
_entity_poly.type
_entity_poly.pdbx_seq_one_letter_code
_entity_poly.pdbx_strand_id
1 'polypeptide(L)'
;MGKRDAIVSDELASKFATEKDTPYTRWVENEGLDIIGAHYVPNLHTVELKPWPRRGGSGVYINHEASRTSNDCYVCEIPAGQKLAPQRQLFEEMILVLDGRGSTTVWNDAGQRITFEWKAGALFAIPLNAWHQHFNGSGREPARFVAVTNAPPVINLYEDVEFVFNTKHDFRSRFAGEPDYFANKGEQQGLLLVTNFVADAVNLPLIAAKERGAGGGHIRFNLARGSMNSHISQFPTGTYKKAHCHGPGAHVIILSGEGYSLMWPEGEEPKRYDWQVGSMIVPPNLWFHQHFNTGTTPARYLAFKHETVSIRNAQGVPKAWISRRVGGDQIDY
;
A
#
# COMPACT_ATOMS: atom_id res chain seq x y z
N MET A 1 -10.44 -31.36 -4.48
CA MET A 1 -9.15 -31.95 -4.90
C MET A 1 -8.12 -30.84 -4.73
N GLY A 2 -7.41 -30.81 -3.59
CA GLY A 2 -6.49 -29.72 -3.27
C GLY A 2 -5.43 -29.62 -4.36
N LYS A 3 -5.26 -28.43 -4.94
CA LYS A 3 -4.12 -28.19 -5.83
C LYS A 3 -2.88 -28.22 -4.96
N ARG A 4 -2.23 -29.39 -4.88
CA ARG A 4 -0.86 -29.50 -4.40
C ARG A 4 -0.03 -28.49 -5.20
N ASP A 5 0.86 -27.76 -4.53
CA ASP A 5 1.86 -26.95 -5.21
C ASP A 5 2.45 -27.77 -6.37
N ALA A 6 2.47 -27.19 -7.57
CA ALA A 6 3.02 -27.83 -8.75
C ALA A 6 4.55 -27.83 -8.66
N ILE A 7 5.08 -28.58 -7.70
CA ILE A 7 6.50 -28.73 -7.46
C ILE A 7 7.07 -29.59 -8.58
N VAL A 8 8.02 -29.03 -9.30
CA VAL A 8 8.78 -29.70 -10.36
C VAL A 8 10.13 -30.19 -9.82
N SER A 9 10.87 -30.98 -10.59
CA SER A 9 12.24 -31.36 -10.22
C SER A 9 13.15 -30.13 -10.10
N ASP A 10 14.16 -30.19 -9.24
CA ASP A 10 15.18 -29.13 -9.12
C ASP A 10 15.88 -28.85 -10.47
N GLU A 11 16.03 -29.88 -11.30
CA GLU A 11 16.57 -29.73 -12.65
C GLU A 11 15.64 -28.90 -13.55
N LEU A 12 14.32 -29.08 -13.45
CA LEU A 12 13.37 -28.25 -14.20
C LEU A 12 13.29 -26.84 -13.60
N ALA A 13 13.26 -26.72 -12.27
CA ALA A 13 13.24 -25.42 -11.60
C ALA A 13 14.49 -24.58 -11.90
N SER A 14 15.68 -25.20 -11.96
CA SER A 14 16.93 -24.50 -12.24
C SER A 14 16.99 -23.90 -13.65
N LYS A 15 16.28 -24.49 -14.62
CA LYS A 15 16.13 -23.93 -15.98
C LYS A 15 15.41 -22.58 -16.00
N PHE A 16 14.65 -22.24 -14.95
CA PHE A 16 13.92 -20.97 -14.80
C PHE A 16 14.47 -20.09 -13.67
N ALA A 17 15.64 -20.41 -13.10
CA ALA A 17 16.18 -19.69 -11.94
C ALA A 17 16.37 -18.18 -12.22
N THR A 18 16.75 -17.82 -13.45
CA THR A 18 16.94 -16.43 -13.87
C THR A 18 15.63 -15.68 -14.07
N GLU A 19 14.49 -16.35 -14.26
CA GLU A 19 13.19 -15.68 -14.43
C GLU A 19 12.61 -15.14 -13.11
N LYS A 20 13.15 -15.58 -11.97
CA LYS A 20 12.85 -14.99 -10.67
C LYS A 20 13.55 -13.63 -10.49
N ASP A 21 14.59 -13.38 -11.27
CA ASP A 21 15.32 -12.14 -11.26
C ASP A 21 14.77 -11.19 -12.33
N THR A 22 14.24 -10.06 -11.88
CA THR A 22 13.60 -9.02 -12.70
C THR A 22 14.42 -7.74 -12.66
N PRO A 23 14.30 -6.83 -13.64
CA PRO A 23 14.90 -5.50 -13.53
C PRO A 23 14.59 -4.79 -12.21
N TYR A 24 13.36 -4.92 -11.71
CA TYR A 24 12.95 -4.38 -10.41
C TYR A 24 13.71 -5.01 -9.22
N THR A 25 13.82 -6.34 -9.16
CA THR A 25 14.53 -7.01 -8.04
C THR A 25 16.02 -6.67 -8.04
N ARG A 26 16.65 -6.65 -9.22
CA ARG A 26 18.05 -6.17 -9.37
C ARG A 26 18.20 -4.72 -8.95
N TRP A 27 17.24 -3.86 -9.29
CA TRP A 27 17.27 -2.47 -8.86
C TRP A 27 17.23 -2.36 -7.33
N VAL A 28 16.32 -3.07 -6.64
CA VAL A 28 16.27 -3.05 -5.17
C VAL A 28 17.57 -3.56 -4.53
N GLU A 29 18.14 -4.63 -5.07
CA GLU A 29 19.44 -5.15 -4.62
C GLU A 29 20.57 -4.12 -4.83
N ASN A 30 20.61 -3.46 -5.98
CA ASN A 30 21.59 -2.40 -6.29
C ASN A 30 21.42 -1.15 -5.41
N GLU A 31 20.23 -0.90 -4.86
CA GLU A 31 20.01 0.12 -3.83
C GLU A 31 20.56 -0.29 -2.45
N GLY A 32 21.06 -1.53 -2.32
CA GLY A 32 21.61 -2.10 -1.09
C GLY A 32 20.57 -2.64 -0.12
N LEU A 33 19.34 -2.90 -0.60
CA LEU A 33 18.19 -3.23 0.21
C LEU A 33 17.71 -4.66 0.03
N ASP A 34 16.98 -5.17 1.02
CA ASP A 34 16.32 -6.47 0.95
C ASP A 34 14.86 -6.33 0.51
N ILE A 35 14.34 -7.43 -0.05
CA ILE A 35 12.91 -7.65 -0.25
C ILE A 35 12.44 -8.74 0.72
N ILE A 36 11.58 -8.37 1.66
CA ILE A 36 10.85 -9.31 2.51
C ILE A 36 9.70 -9.91 1.69
N GLY A 37 9.81 -11.20 1.34
CA GLY A 37 8.78 -11.99 0.67
C GLY A 37 7.60 -12.37 1.56
N ALA A 38 6.91 -11.39 2.16
CA ALA A 38 5.92 -11.63 3.21
C ALA A 38 4.46 -11.45 2.76
N HIS A 39 3.60 -12.40 3.14
CA HIS A 39 2.14 -12.22 3.19
C HIS A 39 1.68 -11.54 4.50
N TYR A 40 2.57 -11.47 5.48
CA TYR A 40 2.32 -10.94 6.81
C TYR A 40 3.59 -10.33 7.40
N VAL A 41 3.52 -9.08 7.85
CA VAL A 41 4.58 -8.42 8.62
C VAL A 41 4.02 -8.11 10.00
N PRO A 42 4.62 -8.63 11.10
CA PRO A 42 4.07 -8.46 12.43
C PRO A 42 3.90 -7.01 12.87
N ASN A 43 4.88 -6.16 12.55
CA ASN A 43 4.83 -4.75 12.91
C ASN A 43 5.76 -3.92 12.00
N LEU A 44 5.19 -3.00 11.22
CA LEU A 44 5.94 -2.08 10.35
C LEU A 44 6.74 -1.03 11.15
N HIS A 45 6.34 -0.71 12.39
CA HIS A 45 7.04 0.24 13.26
C HIS A 45 8.38 -0.30 13.75
N THR A 46 8.59 -1.62 13.69
CA THR A 46 9.80 -2.27 14.23
C THR A 46 10.47 -3.21 13.23
N VAL A 47 9.98 -3.28 11.98
CA VAL A 47 10.66 -4.06 10.94
C VAL A 47 12.09 -3.54 10.76
N GLU A 48 13.03 -4.47 10.59
CA GLU A 48 14.44 -4.15 10.41
C GLU A 48 14.65 -3.42 9.08
N LEU A 49 15.50 -2.39 9.11
CA LEU A 49 15.80 -1.54 7.97
C LEU A 49 17.29 -1.61 7.67
N LYS A 50 17.65 -1.58 6.38
CA LYS A 50 19.03 -1.40 5.93
C LYS A 50 19.30 0.06 5.59
N PRO A 51 20.55 0.54 5.75
CA PRO A 51 20.92 1.85 5.22
C PRO A 51 20.54 1.97 3.75
N TRP A 52 19.99 3.11 3.36
CA TRP A 52 19.57 3.40 1.99
C TRP A 52 20.37 4.60 1.45
N PRO A 53 21.58 4.38 0.92
CA PRO A 53 22.52 5.46 0.59
C PRO A 53 21.93 6.51 -0.37
N ARG A 54 21.24 6.08 -1.43
CA ARG A 54 20.64 7.02 -2.41
C ARG A 54 19.61 7.95 -1.76
N ARG A 55 18.86 7.46 -0.78
CA ARG A 55 17.82 8.24 -0.08
C ARG A 55 18.35 8.99 1.14
N GLY A 56 19.52 8.64 1.69
CA GLY A 56 20.08 9.26 2.90
C GLY A 56 19.34 8.89 4.19
N GLY A 57 18.60 7.77 4.17
CA GLY A 57 17.88 7.21 5.32
C GLY A 57 18.10 5.71 5.43
N SER A 58 17.12 5.00 5.96
CA SER A 58 17.09 3.53 5.98
C SER A 58 15.78 3.01 5.41
N GLY A 59 15.77 1.79 4.87
CA GLY A 59 14.55 1.18 4.38
C GLY A 59 14.61 -0.32 4.19
N VAL A 60 13.47 -0.89 3.82
CA VAL A 60 13.33 -2.29 3.38
C VAL A 60 12.12 -2.39 2.47
N TYR A 61 12.21 -3.19 1.41
CA TYR A 61 11.06 -3.51 0.56
C TYR A 61 10.33 -4.73 1.09
N ILE A 62 9.02 -4.76 0.91
CA ILE A 62 8.14 -5.86 1.24
C ILE A 62 7.35 -6.16 -0.03
N ASN A 63 7.59 -7.35 -0.60
CA ASN A 63 6.92 -7.76 -1.81
C ASN A 63 6.99 -9.29 -1.93
N HIS A 64 5.85 -9.95 -2.07
CA HIS A 64 5.79 -11.40 -2.19
C HIS A 64 5.51 -11.82 -3.64
N GLU A 65 5.74 -13.10 -3.95
CA GLU A 65 5.77 -13.58 -5.35
C GLU A 65 4.48 -13.31 -6.14
N ALA A 66 3.32 -13.24 -5.48
CA ALA A 66 2.07 -13.00 -6.19
C ALA A 66 1.83 -11.52 -6.52
N SER A 67 2.44 -10.57 -5.80
CA SER A 67 2.30 -9.12 -6.03
C SER A 67 3.51 -8.50 -6.74
N ARG A 68 4.64 -9.21 -6.84
CA ARG A 68 5.92 -8.64 -7.31
C ARG A 68 5.92 -8.08 -8.72
N THR A 69 4.89 -8.35 -9.51
CA THR A 69 4.72 -7.80 -10.86
C THR A 69 3.68 -6.68 -10.96
N SER A 70 2.87 -6.43 -9.92
CA SER A 70 1.85 -5.37 -9.90
C SER A 70 2.26 -4.15 -9.11
N ASN A 71 2.74 -4.34 -7.88
CA ASN A 71 3.09 -3.25 -6.96
C ASN A 71 3.99 -3.77 -5.84
N ASP A 72 4.55 -2.85 -5.07
CA ASP A 72 5.40 -3.13 -3.92
C ASP A 72 4.93 -2.36 -2.68
N CYS A 73 5.62 -2.61 -1.57
CA CYS A 73 5.56 -1.82 -0.37
C CYS A 73 6.98 -1.60 0.13
N TYR A 74 7.27 -0.47 0.76
CA TYR A 74 8.52 -0.29 1.48
C TYR A 74 8.30 0.48 2.78
N VAL A 75 9.10 0.19 3.80
CA VAL A 75 9.21 1.01 5.01
C VAL A 75 10.47 1.84 4.88
N CYS A 76 10.38 3.13 5.22
CA CYS A 76 11.52 4.03 5.22
C CYS A 76 11.55 4.88 6.48
N GLU A 77 12.76 5.14 6.95
CA GLU A 77 13.04 5.94 8.13
C GLU A 77 14.00 7.09 7.80
N ILE A 78 13.64 8.27 8.31
CA ILE A 78 14.43 9.50 8.23
C ILE A 78 15.06 9.72 9.60
N PRO A 79 16.41 9.74 9.71
CA PRO A 79 17.06 9.97 10.99
C PRO A 79 16.69 11.32 11.62
N ALA A 80 16.93 11.43 12.92
CA ALA A 80 16.62 12.64 13.70
C ALA A 80 17.25 13.91 13.08
N GLY A 81 16.42 14.92 12.80
CA GLY A 81 16.80 16.20 12.22
C GLY A 81 17.28 16.14 10.78
N GLN A 82 17.22 14.97 10.14
CA GLN A 82 17.68 14.76 8.77
C GLN A 82 16.54 14.92 7.75
N LYS A 83 16.92 14.76 6.49
CA LYS A 83 16.04 14.80 5.32
C LYS A 83 16.47 13.70 4.36
N LEU A 84 15.52 13.17 3.60
CA LEU A 84 15.85 12.27 2.50
C LEU A 84 16.41 13.06 1.31
N ALA A 85 17.13 12.40 0.40
CA ALA A 85 17.53 12.98 -0.86
C ALA A 85 16.30 13.31 -1.73
N PRO A 86 16.29 14.46 -2.44
CA PRO A 86 15.26 14.76 -3.43
C PRO A 86 15.15 13.68 -4.49
N GLN A 87 13.94 13.31 -4.90
CA GLN A 87 13.72 12.45 -6.06
C GLN A 87 12.40 12.80 -6.76
N ARG A 88 12.22 12.24 -7.95
CA ARG A 88 10.93 12.08 -8.64
C ARG A 88 10.87 10.69 -9.24
N GLN A 89 9.70 10.27 -9.71
CA GLN A 89 9.53 8.95 -10.31
C GLN A 89 8.39 8.89 -11.33
N LEU A 90 8.56 8.03 -12.33
CA LEU A 90 7.51 7.63 -13.27
C LEU A 90 6.59 6.50 -12.74
N PHE A 91 6.46 6.39 -11.42
CA PHE A 91 5.48 5.53 -10.76
C PHE A 91 4.76 6.30 -9.65
N GLU A 92 3.58 5.82 -9.27
CA GLU A 92 2.77 6.41 -8.21
C GLU A 92 3.24 5.91 -6.83
N GLU A 93 3.05 6.73 -5.81
CA GLU A 93 3.49 6.45 -4.44
C GLU A 93 2.46 6.98 -3.44
N MET A 94 1.86 6.08 -2.66
CA MET A 94 0.97 6.42 -1.54
C MET A 94 1.69 6.15 -0.22
N ILE A 95 1.59 7.07 0.72
CA ILE A 95 2.36 7.08 1.98
C ILE A 95 1.41 7.16 3.17
N LEU A 96 1.64 6.30 4.17
CA LEU A 96 1.13 6.44 5.53
C LEU A 96 2.31 6.71 6.47
N VAL A 97 2.25 7.81 7.22
CA VAL A 97 3.23 8.09 8.27
C VAL A 97 2.95 7.18 9.47
N LEU A 98 3.93 6.36 9.83
CA LEU A 98 3.85 5.43 10.95
C LEU A 98 4.24 6.11 12.25
N ASP A 99 5.40 6.77 12.28
CA ASP A 99 5.99 7.37 13.48
C ASP A 99 6.55 8.77 13.22
N GLY A 100 6.55 9.59 14.27
CA GLY A 100 7.17 10.90 14.26
C GLY A 100 6.35 11.98 13.57
N ARG A 101 7.04 13.04 13.14
CA ARG A 101 6.46 14.22 12.47
C ARG A 101 7.50 14.87 11.59
N GLY A 102 7.04 15.62 10.60
CA GLY A 102 7.92 16.22 9.63
C GLY A 102 7.17 17.04 8.60
N SER A 103 7.85 17.27 7.48
CA SER A 103 7.26 17.97 6.34
C SER A 103 7.69 17.33 5.04
N THR A 104 6.95 17.65 3.99
CA THR A 104 7.31 17.26 2.63
C THR A 104 7.16 18.46 1.73
N THR A 105 8.19 18.68 0.92
CA THR A 105 8.19 19.70 -0.12
C THR A 105 8.04 19.02 -1.46
N VAL A 106 7.12 19.49 -2.30
CA VAL A 106 6.82 18.96 -3.65
C VAL A 106 6.91 20.10 -4.65
N TRP A 107 7.53 19.86 -5.81
CA TRP A 107 7.66 20.85 -6.87
C TRP A 107 7.68 20.23 -8.28
N ASN A 108 7.36 21.05 -9.28
CA ASN A 108 7.41 20.67 -10.70
C ASN A 108 8.56 21.40 -11.44
N ASP A 109 8.81 21.03 -12.70
CA ASP A 109 9.88 21.61 -13.51
C ASP A 109 9.55 23.08 -13.90
N ALA A 110 8.29 23.50 -13.81
CA ALA A 110 7.87 24.91 -13.92
C ALA A 110 8.22 25.78 -12.69
N GLY A 111 8.75 25.20 -11.62
CA GLY A 111 9.23 25.92 -10.43
C GLY A 111 8.17 26.17 -9.36
N GLN A 112 6.94 25.68 -9.54
CA GLN A 112 5.90 25.77 -8.50
C GLN A 112 6.23 24.79 -7.38
N ARG A 113 6.12 25.26 -6.13
CA ARG A 113 6.57 24.53 -4.95
C ARG A 113 5.57 24.68 -3.81
N ILE A 114 5.32 23.58 -3.10
CA ILE A 114 4.47 23.53 -1.92
C ILE A 114 5.15 22.71 -0.85
N THR A 115 5.04 23.15 0.40
CA THR A 115 5.46 22.40 1.58
C THR A 115 4.25 22.21 2.49
N PHE A 116 4.08 20.99 3.00
CA PHE A 116 3.05 20.66 3.99
C PHE A 116 3.65 19.84 5.12
N GLU A 117 3.04 19.94 6.30
CA GLU A 117 3.47 19.24 7.51
C GLU A 117 2.62 18.00 7.75
N TRP A 118 3.23 16.99 8.35
CA TRP A 118 2.58 15.73 8.69
C TRP A 118 3.09 15.19 10.02
N LYS A 119 2.32 14.26 10.58
CA LYS A 119 2.65 13.48 11.78
C LYS A 119 2.18 12.04 11.61
N ALA A 120 2.52 11.16 12.54
CA ALA A 120 1.98 9.81 12.62
C ALA A 120 0.46 9.77 12.38
N GLY A 121 0.02 8.86 11.52
CA GLY A 121 -1.36 8.74 11.06
C GLY A 121 -1.73 9.59 9.83
N ALA A 122 -0.83 10.47 9.35
CA ALA A 122 -1.07 11.21 8.12
C ALA A 122 -0.97 10.32 6.87
N LEU A 123 -1.84 10.56 5.90
CA LEU A 123 -1.95 9.83 4.64
C LEU A 123 -1.89 10.79 3.46
N PHE A 124 -1.04 10.52 2.47
CA PHE A 124 -0.92 11.32 1.26
C PHE A 124 -0.32 10.52 0.10
N ALA A 125 -0.28 11.11 -1.10
CA ALA A 125 0.46 10.56 -2.23
C ALA A 125 1.35 11.61 -2.89
N ILE A 126 2.44 11.14 -3.50
CA ILE A 126 3.31 11.97 -4.33
C ILE A 126 2.72 12.03 -5.74
N PRO A 127 2.49 13.23 -6.32
CA PRO A 127 2.05 13.36 -7.70
C PRO A 127 3.07 12.75 -8.67
N LEU A 128 2.56 12.05 -9.69
CA LEU A 128 3.41 11.37 -10.66
C LEU A 128 4.47 12.31 -11.24
N ASN A 129 5.73 11.90 -11.17
CA ASN A 129 6.91 12.59 -11.64
C ASN A 129 7.18 14.00 -11.05
N ALA A 130 6.45 14.42 -10.02
CA ALA A 130 6.80 15.62 -9.27
C ALA A 130 8.05 15.35 -8.42
N TRP A 131 8.94 16.33 -8.37
CA TRP A 131 10.04 16.30 -7.42
C TRP A 131 9.49 16.41 -6.00
N HIS A 132 10.08 15.68 -5.07
CA HIS A 132 9.74 15.78 -3.66
C HIS A 132 10.93 15.53 -2.75
N GLN A 133 10.81 16.00 -1.51
CA GLN A 133 11.76 15.75 -0.43
C GLN A 133 11.04 15.69 0.90
N HIS A 134 11.37 14.68 1.72
CA HIS A 134 10.83 14.50 3.06
C HIS A 134 11.84 14.96 4.12
N PHE A 135 11.34 15.57 5.19
CA PHE A 135 12.14 16.14 6.28
C PHE A 135 11.62 15.61 7.61
N ASN A 136 12.52 15.19 8.50
CA ASN A 136 12.17 14.86 9.87
C ASN A 136 12.17 16.14 10.72
N GLY A 137 11.04 16.44 11.36
CA GLY A 137 10.86 17.61 12.22
C GLY A 137 11.30 17.41 13.67
N SER A 138 11.79 16.22 14.03
CA SER A 138 12.32 15.90 15.36
C SER A 138 13.84 15.82 15.33
N GLY A 139 14.52 16.59 16.17
CA GLY A 139 15.98 16.50 16.35
C GLY A 139 16.43 15.36 17.27
N ARG A 140 15.52 14.49 17.74
CA ARG A 140 15.82 13.42 18.70
C ARG A 140 15.35 12.05 18.24
N GLU A 141 14.14 12.00 17.68
CA GLU A 141 13.51 10.75 17.26
C GLU A 141 13.52 10.62 15.74
N PRO A 142 13.66 9.41 15.18
CA PRO A 142 13.43 9.18 13.77
C PRO A 142 11.96 9.43 13.39
N ALA A 143 11.72 9.65 12.10
CA ALA A 143 10.39 9.64 11.51
C ALA A 143 10.30 8.46 10.54
N ARG A 144 9.20 7.70 10.61
CA ARG A 144 9.04 6.45 9.86
C ARG A 144 7.73 6.48 9.07
N PHE A 145 7.77 5.99 7.84
CA PHE A 145 6.59 5.85 7.01
C PHE A 145 6.63 4.54 6.23
N VAL A 146 5.44 4.10 5.82
CA VAL A 146 5.26 3.00 4.86
C VAL A 146 4.69 3.59 3.58
N ALA A 147 5.22 3.12 2.45
CA ALA A 147 4.80 3.52 1.13
C ALA A 147 4.43 2.30 0.30
N VAL A 148 3.43 2.44 -0.56
CA VAL A 148 3.09 1.46 -1.59
C VAL A 148 3.21 2.14 -2.94
N THR A 149 3.88 1.46 -3.88
CA THR A 149 4.13 2.00 -5.22
C THR A 149 3.77 1.00 -6.30
N ASN A 150 3.54 1.49 -7.52
CA ASN A 150 3.49 0.63 -8.71
C ASN A 150 4.83 0.63 -9.47
N ALA A 151 5.96 0.78 -8.77
CA ALA A 151 7.30 0.73 -9.36
C ALA A 151 7.63 -0.60 -10.08
N PRO A 152 7.22 -1.80 -9.60
CA PRO A 152 7.63 -3.04 -10.24
C PRO A 152 7.28 -3.15 -11.74
N PRO A 153 6.02 -2.95 -12.18
CA PRO A 153 5.72 -3.01 -13.62
C PRO A 153 6.40 -1.89 -14.41
N VAL A 154 6.65 -0.72 -13.83
CA VAL A 154 7.30 0.42 -14.50
C VAL A 154 8.79 0.14 -14.72
N ILE A 155 9.51 -0.29 -13.69
CA ILE A 155 10.94 -0.59 -13.78
C ILE A 155 11.18 -1.83 -14.65
N ASN A 156 10.33 -2.84 -14.55
CA ASN A 156 10.40 -4.03 -15.42
C ASN A 156 10.13 -3.70 -16.89
N LEU A 157 9.27 -2.71 -17.18
CA LEU A 157 8.96 -2.31 -18.55
C LEU A 157 10.10 -1.51 -19.19
N TYR A 158 10.59 -0.49 -18.49
CA TYR A 158 11.60 0.40 -19.08
C TYR A 158 13.02 -0.13 -18.96
N GLU A 159 13.33 -0.89 -17.90
CA GLU A 159 14.68 -1.38 -17.57
C GLU A 159 15.75 -0.25 -17.60
N ASP A 160 15.32 0.99 -17.40
CA ASP A 160 16.16 2.19 -17.42
C ASP A 160 15.82 3.05 -16.20
N VAL A 161 16.58 2.85 -15.13
CA VAL A 161 16.40 3.55 -13.85
C VAL A 161 16.60 5.05 -14.02
N GLU A 162 17.53 5.47 -14.89
CA GLU A 162 17.78 6.89 -15.14
C GLU A 162 16.56 7.52 -15.83
N PHE A 163 15.98 6.86 -16.82
CA PHE A 163 14.72 7.32 -17.41
C PHE A 163 13.58 7.39 -16.38
N VAL A 164 13.41 6.34 -15.56
CA VAL A 164 12.32 6.26 -14.57
C VAL A 164 12.39 7.38 -13.51
N PHE A 165 13.59 7.74 -13.04
CA PHE A 165 13.78 8.76 -12.00
C PHE A 165 14.11 10.16 -12.55
N ASN A 166 14.56 10.29 -13.80
CA ASN A 166 15.05 11.57 -14.36
C ASN A 166 14.34 12.02 -15.63
N THR A 167 13.16 11.48 -15.96
CA THR A 167 12.32 11.99 -17.08
C THR A 167 11.84 13.42 -16.87
N LYS A 168 12.21 14.33 -17.78
CA LYS A 168 11.81 15.76 -17.76
C LYS A 168 10.43 15.98 -18.38
N HIS A 169 9.39 15.60 -17.65
CA HIS A 169 8.01 15.80 -18.07
C HIS A 169 7.10 16.17 -16.89
N ASP A 170 6.43 17.33 -16.99
CA ASP A 170 5.44 17.76 -16.02
C ASP A 170 4.05 17.20 -16.38
N PHE A 171 3.58 16.23 -15.60
CA PHE A 171 2.18 15.76 -15.68
C PHE A 171 1.24 16.79 -15.01
N ARG A 172 0.99 17.92 -15.68
CA ARG A 172 0.20 19.05 -15.11
C ARG A 172 -1.22 18.68 -14.68
N SER A 173 -1.82 17.67 -15.30
CA SER A 173 -3.12 17.14 -14.86
C SER A 173 -3.05 16.50 -13.47
N ARG A 174 -1.86 16.01 -13.07
CA ARG A 174 -1.57 15.44 -11.76
C ARG A 174 -1.21 16.51 -10.75
N PHE A 175 -0.28 17.40 -11.09
CA PHE A 175 0.14 18.50 -10.24
C PHE A 175 0.58 19.71 -11.06
N ALA A 176 -0.05 20.85 -10.80
CA ALA A 176 0.25 22.13 -11.45
C ALA A 176 0.50 23.22 -10.40
N GLY A 177 1.03 22.86 -9.22
CA GLY A 177 1.40 23.82 -8.19
C GLY A 177 0.24 24.49 -7.47
N GLU A 178 -0.93 23.86 -7.44
CA GLU A 178 -2.12 24.43 -6.81
C GLU A 178 -1.89 24.62 -5.29
N PRO A 179 -2.01 25.83 -4.72
CA PRO A 179 -1.53 26.13 -3.36
C PRO A 179 -2.22 25.31 -2.25
N ASP A 180 -3.41 24.80 -2.54
CA ASP A 180 -4.24 24.00 -1.65
C ASP A 180 -4.17 22.49 -1.93
N TYR A 181 -3.25 22.05 -2.81
CA TYR A 181 -3.13 20.65 -3.25
C TYR A 181 -2.90 19.67 -2.08
N PHE A 182 -2.20 20.09 -1.03
CA PHE A 182 -1.97 19.33 0.21
C PHE A 182 -2.74 19.90 1.42
N ALA A 183 -3.81 20.66 1.19
CA ALA A 183 -4.69 21.06 2.28
C ALA A 183 -5.48 19.84 2.79
N ASN A 184 -5.71 19.77 4.11
CA ASN A 184 -6.53 18.71 4.74
C ASN A 184 -8.02 18.93 4.45
N LYS A 185 -8.40 18.78 3.19
CA LYS A 185 -9.75 18.93 2.65
C LYS A 185 -9.97 17.94 1.51
N GLY A 186 -11.22 17.75 1.12
CA GLY A 186 -11.54 16.90 -0.02
C GLY A 186 -12.99 17.01 -0.44
N GLU A 187 -13.29 16.45 -1.60
CA GLU A 187 -14.64 16.35 -2.16
C GLU A 187 -15.18 14.93 -1.96
N GLN A 188 -16.33 14.81 -1.31
CA GLN A 188 -16.97 13.52 -1.07
C GLN A 188 -17.94 13.15 -2.21
N GLN A 189 -17.67 12.04 -2.89
CA GLN A 189 -18.47 11.48 -3.98
C GLN A 189 -18.90 10.05 -3.63
N GLY A 190 -20.06 9.90 -2.97
CA GLY A 190 -20.51 8.60 -2.46
C GLY A 190 -19.49 8.03 -1.46
N LEU A 191 -18.91 6.86 -1.74
CA LEU A 191 -17.84 6.26 -0.91
C LEU A 191 -16.43 6.75 -1.27
N LEU A 192 -16.25 7.64 -2.24
CA LEU A 192 -14.95 8.14 -2.69
C LEU A 192 -14.69 9.53 -2.11
N LEU A 193 -13.54 9.72 -1.47
CA LEU A 193 -13.01 11.02 -1.06
C LEU A 193 -11.89 11.42 -2.02
N VAL A 194 -12.11 12.49 -2.78
CA VAL A 194 -11.10 13.09 -3.65
C VAL A 194 -10.30 14.10 -2.81
N THR A 195 -9.05 13.77 -2.50
CA THR A 195 -8.14 14.56 -1.66
C THR A 195 -6.70 14.13 -1.95
N ASN A 196 -5.68 14.88 -1.55
CA ASN A 196 -4.32 14.35 -1.51
C ASN A 196 -3.68 14.34 -0.12
N PHE A 197 -4.36 14.85 0.90
CA PHE A 197 -3.82 14.89 2.24
C PHE A 197 -4.91 14.65 3.27
N VAL A 198 -4.70 13.65 4.12
CA VAL A 198 -5.50 13.36 5.29
C VAL A 198 -4.57 13.44 6.50
N ALA A 199 -4.78 14.42 7.37
CA ALA A 199 -3.90 14.67 8.51
C ALA A 199 -3.96 13.57 9.59
N ASP A 200 -5.08 12.85 9.67
CA ASP A 200 -5.32 11.77 10.63
C ASP A 200 -6.24 10.69 10.03
N ALA A 201 -5.63 9.70 9.38
CA ALA A 201 -6.34 8.57 8.79
C ALA A 201 -6.94 7.65 9.88
N VAL A 202 -6.34 7.61 11.07
CA VAL A 202 -6.79 6.75 12.18
C VAL A 202 -8.15 7.20 12.70
N ASN A 203 -8.41 8.51 12.73
CA ASN A 203 -9.66 9.09 13.23
C ASN A 203 -10.58 9.66 12.14
N LEU A 204 -10.22 9.51 10.86
CA LEU A 204 -11.05 9.98 9.75
C LEU A 204 -12.49 9.43 9.85
N PRO A 205 -13.53 10.28 9.77
CA PRO A 205 -14.92 9.82 9.72
C PRO A 205 -15.17 8.92 8.51
N LEU A 206 -15.92 7.82 8.72
CA LEU A 206 -16.21 6.84 7.67
C LEU A 206 -17.71 6.84 7.33
N ILE A 207 -18.03 6.43 6.12
CA ILE A 207 -19.41 6.28 5.66
C ILE A 207 -19.90 4.87 5.97
N ALA A 208 -21.11 4.74 6.51
CA ALA A 208 -21.70 3.43 6.80
C ALA A 208 -21.84 2.58 5.52
N ALA A 209 -21.37 1.34 5.54
CA ALA A 209 -21.39 0.42 4.39
C ALA A 209 -21.85 -0.98 4.82
N LYS A 210 -23.17 -1.19 4.82
CA LYS A 210 -23.81 -2.43 5.33
C LYS A 210 -23.43 -3.67 4.51
N GLU A 211 -23.13 -3.49 3.23
CA GLU A 211 -22.77 -4.54 2.27
C GLU A 211 -21.45 -5.24 2.63
N ARG A 212 -20.59 -4.57 3.42
CA ARG A 212 -19.29 -5.11 3.86
C ARG A 212 -19.29 -5.57 5.33
N GLY A 213 -20.47 -5.79 5.92
CA GLY A 213 -20.65 -6.23 7.31
C GLY A 213 -21.44 -5.21 8.14
N ALA A 214 -22.28 -5.71 9.05
CA ALA A 214 -23.14 -4.88 9.88
C ALA A 214 -22.31 -3.94 10.80
N GLY A 215 -22.68 -2.66 10.85
CA GLY A 215 -22.04 -1.66 11.72
C GLY A 215 -20.67 -1.15 11.25
N GLY A 216 -20.23 -1.51 10.04
CA GLY A 216 -18.94 -1.09 9.50
C GLY A 216 -18.96 0.26 8.77
N GLY A 217 -17.82 0.96 8.80
CA GLY A 217 -17.56 2.17 8.03
C GLY A 217 -16.58 1.90 6.88
N HIS A 218 -16.71 2.61 5.77
CA HIS A 218 -15.83 2.50 4.61
C HIS A 218 -15.65 3.85 3.91
N ILE A 219 -14.44 4.13 3.45
CA ILE A 219 -14.16 5.25 2.56
C ILE A 219 -13.00 4.88 1.63
N ARG A 220 -13.08 5.29 0.37
CA ARG A 220 -12.03 5.12 -0.64
C ARG A 220 -11.39 6.48 -0.90
N PHE A 221 -10.15 6.49 -1.36
CA PHE A 221 -9.46 7.73 -1.69
C PHE A 221 -9.07 7.75 -3.17
N ASN A 222 -9.17 8.92 -3.78
CA ASN A 222 -8.38 9.24 -4.96
C ASN A 222 -7.29 10.21 -4.53
N LEU A 223 -6.09 9.68 -4.27
CA LEU A 223 -4.92 10.45 -3.87
C LEU A 223 -4.12 10.87 -5.12
N ALA A 224 -3.58 12.08 -5.09
CA ALA A 224 -2.74 12.69 -6.12
C ALA A 224 -3.25 12.54 -7.56
N ARG A 225 -4.58 12.51 -7.73
CA ARG A 225 -5.26 12.26 -9.02
C ARG A 225 -4.74 10.99 -9.71
N GLY A 226 -4.33 9.99 -8.92
CA GLY A 226 -3.71 8.75 -9.39
C GLY A 226 -4.67 7.63 -9.72
N SER A 227 -4.11 6.56 -10.27
CA SER A 227 -4.84 5.34 -10.63
C SER A 227 -4.80 4.28 -9.52
N MET A 228 -3.79 4.31 -8.64
CA MET A 228 -3.76 3.42 -7.49
C MET A 228 -4.94 3.68 -6.56
N ASN A 229 -5.53 2.59 -6.07
CA ASN A 229 -6.70 2.64 -5.22
C ASN A 229 -6.27 2.53 -3.76
N SER A 230 -6.99 3.22 -2.87
CA SER A 230 -6.86 2.99 -1.44
C SER A 230 -8.18 3.14 -0.73
N HIS A 231 -8.29 2.51 0.43
CA HIS A 231 -9.50 2.63 1.25
C HIS A 231 -9.22 2.34 2.72
N ILE A 232 -10.04 2.92 3.59
CA ILE A 232 -10.14 2.53 4.99
C ILE A 232 -11.43 1.77 5.19
N SER A 233 -11.37 0.69 5.96
CA SER A 233 -12.55 0.03 6.51
C SER A 233 -12.44 -0.07 8.02
N GLN A 234 -13.58 0.06 8.70
CA GLN A 234 -13.72 -0.20 10.12
C GLN A 234 -14.86 -1.19 10.36
N PHE A 235 -14.74 -2.01 11.40
CA PHE A 235 -15.77 -2.95 11.81
C PHE A 235 -15.84 -3.09 13.35
N PRO A 236 -17.04 -3.30 13.93
CA PRO A 236 -17.23 -3.34 15.38
C PRO A 236 -16.51 -4.49 16.08
N THR A 237 -16.50 -4.46 17.42
CA THR A 237 -16.03 -5.54 18.28
C THR A 237 -16.84 -6.82 18.08
N GLY A 238 -16.19 -7.98 18.16
CA GLY A 238 -16.86 -9.27 18.00
C GLY A 238 -17.45 -9.51 16.61
N THR A 239 -17.02 -8.74 15.60
CA THR A 239 -17.48 -8.88 14.22
C THR A 239 -16.35 -9.26 13.27
N TYR A 240 -16.72 -9.66 12.06
CA TYR A 240 -15.78 -10.00 11.00
C TYR A 240 -16.26 -9.44 9.65
N LYS A 241 -15.32 -9.25 8.72
CA LYS A 241 -15.63 -9.02 7.30
C LYS A 241 -15.89 -10.37 6.63
N LYS A 242 -16.85 -10.48 5.70
CA LYS A 242 -17.06 -11.73 4.95
C LYS A 242 -15.80 -12.12 4.17
N ALA A 243 -15.49 -13.41 4.14
CA ALA A 243 -14.36 -13.90 3.36
C ALA A 243 -14.57 -13.63 1.87
N HIS A 244 -13.51 -13.21 1.18
CA HIS A 244 -13.51 -13.02 -0.27
C HIS A 244 -12.10 -13.22 -0.82
N CYS A 245 -11.98 -13.36 -2.13
CA CYS A 245 -10.70 -13.31 -2.82
C CYS A 245 -10.69 -12.19 -3.87
N HIS A 246 -9.50 -11.81 -4.31
CA HIS A 246 -9.28 -10.81 -5.35
C HIS A 246 -7.86 -10.95 -5.94
N GLY A 247 -7.52 -10.13 -6.94
CA GLY A 247 -6.16 -10.08 -7.51
C GLY A 247 -5.12 -9.68 -6.46
N PRO A 248 -3.82 -9.86 -6.74
CA PRO A 248 -2.77 -9.58 -5.76
C PRO A 248 -2.55 -8.08 -5.62
N GLY A 249 -1.83 -7.68 -4.56
CA GLY A 249 -1.33 -6.31 -4.42
C GLY A 249 -2.13 -5.41 -3.47
N ALA A 250 -2.93 -5.99 -2.56
CA ALA A 250 -3.56 -5.23 -1.49
C ALA A 250 -2.73 -5.30 -0.20
N HIS A 251 -2.07 -4.20 0.16
CA HIS A 251 -1.31 -4.08 1.40
C HIS A 251 -2.23 -3.52 2.49
N VAL A 252 -2.71 -4.40 3.37
CA VAL A 252 -3.65 -4.08 4.46
C VAL A 252 -2.87 -3.79 5.73
N ILE A 253 -2.92 -2.55 6.21
CA ILE A 253 -2.20 -2.06 7.39
C ILE A 253 -3.22 -1.80 8.50
N ILE A 254 -3.04 -2.41 9.67
CA ILE A 254 -3.92 -2.21 10.82
C ILE A 254 -3.65 -0.84 11.46
N LEU A 255 -4.70 -0.01 11.55
CA LEU A 255 -4.66 1.33 12.12
C LEU A 255 -5.19 1.38 13.56
N SER A 256 -6.14 0.51 13.91
CA SER A 256 -6.68 0.41 15.27
C SER A 256 -7.24 -0.99 15.54
N GLY A 257 -7.38 -1.32 16.82
CA GLY A 257 -7.91 -2.59 17.30
C GLY A 257 -6.89 -3.72 17.28
N GLU A 258 -7.37 -4.92 17.63
CA GLU A 258 -6.60 -6.16 17.64
C GLU A 258 -7.48 -7.32 17.17
N GLY A 259 -6.84 -8.37 16.64
CA GLY A 259 -7.58 -9.48 16.08
C GLY A 259 -6.72 -10.43 15.28
N TYR A 260 -7.33 -11.09 14.31
CA TYR A 260 -6.60 -11.98 13.40
C TYR A 260 -7.23 -11.99 12.02
N SER A 261 -6.45 -12.42 11.04
CA SER A 261 -6.95 -12.73 9.71
C SER A 261 -6.76 -14.21 9.42
N LEU A 262 -7.70 -14.76 8.66
CA LEU A 262 -7.56 -16.06 8.04
C LEU A 262 -7.22 -15.84 6.56
N MET A 263 -6.24 -16.55 6.03
CA MET A 263 -5.92 -16.55 4.59
C MET A 263 -5.66 -17.98 4.10
N TRP A 264 -6.19 -18.32 2.93
CA TRP A 264 -6.00 -19.63 2.31
C TRP A 264 -6.24 -19.62 0.80
N PRO A 265 -5.55 -20.47 0.03
CA PRO A 265 -5.95 -20.76 -1.34
C PRO A 265 -7.24 -21.59 -1.36
N GLU A 266 -7.97 -21.53 -2.48
CA GLU A 266 -9.22 -22.27 -2.62
C GLU A 266 -9.01 -23.80 -2.49
N GLY A 267 -9.79 -24.41 -1.59
CA GLY A 267 -9.76 -25.85 -1.35
C GLY A 267 -8.74 -26.30 -0.31
N GLU A 268 -8.06 -25.37 0.36
CA GLU A 268 -7.15 -25.64 1.48
C GLU A 268 -7.67 -25.04 2.80
N GLU A 269 -7.02 -25.41 3.91
CA GLU A 269 -7.38 -24.97 5.24
C GLU A 269 -6.93 -23.52 5.53
N PRO A 270 -7.78 -22.70 6.19
CA PRO A 270 -7.42 -21.36 6.64
C PRO A 270 -6.20 -21.30 7.55
N LYS A 271 -5.20 -20.50 7.19
CA LYS A 271 -4.09 -20.15 8.09
C LYS A 271 -4.38 -18.85 8.83
N ARG A 272 -4.17 -18.85 10.15
CA ARG A 272 -4.38 -17.70 11.03
C ARG A 272 -3.14 -16.82 11.13
N TYR A 273 -3.37 -15.51 11.13
CA TYR A 273 -2.39 -14.45 11.32
C TYR A 273 -2.95 -13.44 12.32
N ASP A 274 -2.49 -13.51 13.57
CA ASP A 274 -2.84 -12.53 14.60
C ASP A 274 -2.23 -11.18 14.25
N TRP A 275 -2.97 -10.10 14.49
CA TRP A 275 -2.53 -8.76 14.16
C TRP A 275 -2.82 -7.77 15.28
N GLN A 276 -1.96 -6.75 15.33
CA GLN A 276 -2.02 -5.58 16.20
C GLN A 276 -1.90 -4.31 15.34
N VAL A 277 -2.01 -3.13 15.94
CA VAL A 277 -1.72 -1.87 15.24
C VAL A 277 -0.31 -1.91 14.63
N GLY A 278 -0.21 -1.53 13.36
CA GLY A 278 1.04 -1.57 12.61
C GLY A 278 1.35 -2.92 11.94
N SER A 279 0.59 -3.98 12.20
CA SER A 279 0.69 -5.21 11.42
C SER A 279 0.26 -4.98 9.97
N MET A 280 0.91 -5.66 9.03
CA MET A 280 0.55 -5.65 7.61
C MET A 280 0.19 -7.04 7.11
N ILE A 281 -0.87 -7.13 6.31
CA ILE A 281 -1.35 -8.35 5.69
C ILE A 281 -1.49 -8.11 4.19
N VAL A 282 -0.96 -9.03 3.40
CA VAL A 282 -0.97 -8.97 1.94
C VAL A 282 -1.55 -10.28 1.40
N PRO A 283 -2.87 -10.34 1.15
CA PRO A 283 -3.51 -11.53 0.60
C PRO A 283 -2.92 -11.87 -0.78
N PRO A 284 -2.46 -13.11 -1.02
CA PRO A 284 -1.95 -13.49 -2.31
C PRO A 284 -3.04 -13.58 -3.39
N ASN A 285 -2.60 -13.72 -4.64
CA ASN A 285 -3.50 -13.76 -5.79
C ASN A 285 -4.57 -14.85 -5.62
N LEU A 286 -5.84 -14.43 -5.65
CA LEU A 286 -7.02 -15.29 -5.51
C LEU A 286 -7.08 -16.12 -4.21
N TRP A 287 -6.31 -15.77 -3.18
CA TRP A 287 -6.48 -16.35 -1.86
C TRP A 287 -7.72 -15.77 -1.19
N PHE A 288 -8.55 -16.65 -0.63
CA PHE A 288 -9.58 -16.23 0.29
C PHE A 288 -8.94 -15.63 1.52
N HIS A 289 -9.48 -14.51 1.98
CA HIS A 289 -9.05 -13.87 3.19
C HIS A 289 -10.22 -13.27 3.95
N GLN A 290 -10.10 -13.26 5.27
CA GLN A 290 -11.13 -12.83 6.20
C GLN A 290 -10.50 -12.17 7.42
N HIS A 291 -11.09 -11.08 7.92
CA HIS A 291 -10.56 -10.30 9.04
C HIS A 291 -11.55 -10.33 10.22
N PHE A 292 -11.05 -10.63 11.42
CA PHE A 292 -11.83 -10.83 12.65
C PHE A 292 -11.37 -9.86 13.74
N ASN A 293 -12.31 -9.14 14.35
CA ASN A 293 -12.02 -8.26 15.48
C ASN A 293 -12.37 -9.00 16.78
N THR A 294 -11.34 -9.42 17.52
CA THR A 294 -11.49 -10.08 18.82
C THR A 294 -11.23 -9.14 19.99
N GLY A 295 -10.86 -7.88 19.71
CA GLY A 295 -10.57 -6.88 20.73
C GLY A 295 -11.81 -6.24 21.33
N THR A 296 -11.55 -5.31 22.24
CA THR A 296 -12.56 -4.53 22.97
C THR A 296 -12.87 -3.16 22.33
N THR A 297 -12.23 -2.84 21.21
CA THR A 297 -12.45 -1.59 20.45
C THR A 297 -12.68 -1.88 18.96
N PRO A 298 -13.30 -0.96 18.18
CA PRO A 298 -13.44 -1.14 16.73
C PRO A 298 -12.09 -1.32 16.03
N ALA A 299 -12.02 -2.28 15.12
CA ALA A 299 -10.84 -2.54 14.31
C ALA A 299 -10.91 -1.74 13.01
N ARG A 300 -9.80 -1.10 12.65
CA ARG A 300 -9.66 -0.27 11.44
C ARG A 300 -8.42 -0.68 10.68
N TYR A 301 -8.52 -0.77 9.37
CA TYR A 301 -7.37 -0.95 8.49
C TYR A 301 -7.40 0.02 7.31
N LEU A 302 -6.21 0.42 6.86
CA LEU A 302 -5.97 1.04 5.56
C LEU A 302 -5.54 -0.06 4.59
N ALA A 303 -6.04 -0.04 3.36
CA ALA A 303 -5.49 -0.89 2.31
C ALA A 303 -5.08 -0.05 1.11
N PHE A 304 -3.79 -0.09 0.80
CA PHE A 304 -3.22 0.40 -0.45
C PHE A 304 -3.27 -0.69 -1.51
N LYS A 305 -3.68 -0.36 -2.74
CA LYS A 305 -3.99 -1.34 -3.78
C LYS A 305 -3.58 -0.88 -5.17
N HIS A 306 -2.98 -1.78 -5.93
CA HIS A 306 -2.88 -1.65 -7.38
C HIS A 306 -4.27 -1.80 -8.04
N GLU A 307 -4.43 -1.28 -9.26
CA GLU A 307 -5.70 -1.39 -10.02
C GLU A 307 -6.11 -2.83 -10.29
N THR A 308 -5.12 -3.71 -10.53
CA THR A 308 -5.30 -5.14 -10.82
C THR A 308 -5.89 -5.93 -9.65
N VAL A 309 -5.91 -5.37 -8.44
CA VAL A 309 -6.60 -6.00 -7.29
C VAL A 309 -8.09 -6.16 -7.59
N SER A 310 -8.72 -5.18 -8.25
CA SER A 310 -10.17 -5.15 -8.41
C SER A 310 -10.62 -5.88 -9.68
N ILE A 311 -10.76 -7.21 -9.61
CA ILE A 311 -11.43 -7.98 -10.66
C ILE A 311 -12.92 -7.64 -10.66
N ARG A 312 -13.45 -7.19 -11.80
CA ARG A 312 -14.82 -6.68 -11.94
C ARG A 312 -15.65 -7.55 -12.87
N ASN A 313 -16.96 -7.59 -12.65
CA ASN A 313 -17.92 -8.18 -13.58
C ASN A 313 -18.18 -7.23 -14.78
N ALA A 314 -19.02 -7.65 -15.73
CA ALA A 314 -19.36 -6.87 -16.92
C ALA A 314 -20.04 -5.51 -16.62
N GLN A 315 -20.61 -5.33 -15.42
CA GLN A 315 -21.21 -4.08 -14.96
C GLN A 315 -20.20 -3.16 -14.26
N GLY A 316 -18.93 -3.58 -14.16
CA GLY A 316 -17.88 -2.86 -13.45
C GLY A 316 -17.94 -3.02 -11.93
N VAL A 317 -18.76 -3.91 -11.38
CA VAL A 317 -18.82 -4.16 -9.92
C VAL A 317 -17.68 -5.09 -9.51
N PRO A 318 -16.91 -4.79 -8.45
CA PRO A 318 -15.88 -5.70 -7.97
C PRO A 318 -16.47 -7.05 -7.57
N LYS A 319 -15.97 -8.15 -8.14
CA LYS A 319 -16.48 -9.51 -7.85
C LYS A 319 -16.30 -9.90 -6.38
N ALA A 320 -15.30 -9.33 -5.70
CA ALA A 320 -15.09 -9.42 -4.25
C ALA A 320 -16.25 -8.90 -3.37
N TRP A 321 -17.25 -8.24 -3.97
CA TRP A 321 -18.46 -7.76 -3.30
C TRP A 321 -19.70 -8.58 -3.67
N ILE A 322 -19.55 -9.53 -4.60
CA ILE A 322 -20.63 -10.32 -5.16
C ILE A 322 -20.54 -11.73 -4.57
N SER A 323 -21.69 -12.29 -4.18
CA SER A 323 -21.81 -13.66 -3.69
C SER A 323 -21.28 -14.69 -4.71
N ARG A 324 -20.57 -15.71 -4.24
CA ARG A 324 -20.13 -16.82 -5.09
C ARG A 324 -21.30 -17.58 -5.74
N ARG A 325 -22.47 -17.63 -5.10
CA ARG A 325 -23.67 -18.30 -5.64
C ARG A 325 -24.14 -17.70 -6.97
N VAL A 326 -23.78 -16.45 -7.26
CA VAL A 326 -24.11 -15.75 -8.51
C VAL A 326 -22.88 -15.38 -9.34
N GLY A 327 -21.76 -16.09 -9.13
CA GLY A 327 -20.54 -15.92 -9.90
C GLY A 327 -19.60 -14.81 -9.41
N GLY A 328 -19.78 -14.33 -8.18
CA GLY A 328 -18.82 -13.45 -7.50
C GLY A 328 -17.71 -14.21 -6.76
N ASP A 329 -16.96 -13.49 -5.92
CA ASP A 329 -15.78 -14.00 -5.22
C ASP A 329 -15.91 -13.88 -3.68
N GLN A 330 -17.08 -13.49 -3.16
CA GLN A 330 -17.36 -13.40 -1.72
C GLN A 330 -18.07 -14.66 -1.20
N ILE A 331 -17.52 -15.28 -0.17
CA ILE A 331 -18.12 -16.45 0.49
C ILE A 331 -19.42 -16.04 1.19
N ASP A 332 -20.43 -16.88 0.98
CA ASP A 332 -21.71 -16.81 1.68
C ASP A 332 -21.67 -17.66 2.94
N TYR A 333 -22.30 -17.19 4.02
CA TYR A 333 -22.51 -17.94 5.26
C TYR A 333 -24.01 -18.17 5.44
#